data_AF-A0A444Z8M0-F1
#
_entry.id   AF-A0A444Z8M0-F1
#
_cell.length_a   1.000
_cell.length_b   1.000
_cell.length_c   1.000
_cell.angle_alpha   90.00
_cell.angle_beta   90.00
_cell.angle_gamma   90.00
#
_symmetry.space_group_name_H-M   'P 1'
#
loop_
_entity.id
_entity.type
_entity.pdbx_description
1 polymer ?
#
loop_
_entity_poly.entity_id
_entity_poly.type
_entity_poly.pdbx_seq_one_letter_code
_entity_poly.pdbx_strand_id
1 'polypeptide(L)'
;MAPKQRTARKVSRNPELIRGIGKYSRSKMYHKRGLWAIKVKNGGVLPRHDPKPKPQAPSQKPPKFYPADDVKKPLVNKHKPKPTKLRASITPGTVLILLAGRFKGKRVVFLKQLPSGLLLVTGPFKINGVPLRRHWYINQSRCLWC
;
A
#
# COMPACT_ATOMS: atom_id res chain seq x y z
N MET A 1 -25.32 4.01 20.78
CA MET A 1 -23.87 4.14 21.07
C MET A 1 -23.24 4.96 19.94
N ALA A 2 -22.84 6.20 20.21
CA ALA A 2 -22.24 7.08 19.19
C ALA A 2 -20.86 6.54 18.75
N PRO A 3 -20.52 6.57 17.44
CA PRO A 3 -19.21 6.14 16.98
C PRO A 3 -18.14 7.09 17.52
N LYS A 4 -17.20 6.54 18.30
CA LYS A 4 -16.05 7.24 18.85
C LYS A 4 -15.31 7.96 17.72
N GLN A 5 -15.31 9.29 17.72
CA GLN A 5 -14.63 10.10 16.70
C GLN A 5 -13.17 9.63 16.59
N ARG A 6 -12.77 9.20 15.38
CA ARG A 6 -11.39 8.77 15.11
C ARG A 6 -10.49 10.00 15.29
N THR A 7 -9.72 10.04 16.37
CA THR A 7 -8.67 11.05 16.58
C THR A 7 -7.82 11.15 15.32
N ALA A 8 -7.68 12.36 14.76
CA ALA A 8 -6.90 12.61 13.56
C ALA A 8 -5.53 11.93 13.66
N ARG A 9 -5.17 11.12 12.64
CA ARG A 9 -3.87 10.44 12.59
C ARG A 9 -2.78 11.50 12.73
N LYS A 10 -1.94 11.41 13.77
CA LYS A 10 -0.78 12.30 13.92
C LYS A 10 0.12 12.13 12.70
N VAL A 11 0.13 13.12 11.81
CA VAL A 11 1.09 13.22 10.70
C VAL A 11 2.49 13.34 11.31
N SER A 12 3.49 12.76 10.65
CA SER A 12 4.86 12.84 11.12
C SER A 12 5.30 14.32 11.16
N ARG A 13 5.92 14.76 12.26
CA ARG A 13 6.39 16.16 12.41
C ARG A 13 7.60 16.49 11.51
N ASN A 14 8.13 15.50 10.77
CA ASN A 14 9.23 15.60 9.84
C ASN A 14 8.77 15.20 8.43
N PRO A 15 8.42 16.15 7.56
CA PRO A 15 8.03 15.82 6.19
C PRO A 15 9.21 15.16 5.45
N GLU A 16 8.91 14.24 4.53
CA GLU A 16 9.91 13.61 3.67
C GLU A 16 10.40 14.61 2.62
N LEU A 17 11.71 14.74 2.45
CA LEU A 17 12.31 15.49 1.34
C LEU A 17 12.34 14.61 0.09
N ILE A 18 12.85 13.39 0.26
CA ILE A 18 12.86 12.30 -0.71
C ILE A 18 12.43 11.06 0.06
N ARG A 19 11.88 10.05 -0.62
CA ARG A 19 11.39 8.82 0.01
C ARG A 19 12.47 8.19 0.91
N GLY A 20 12.21 8.14 2.22
CA GLY A 20 13.12 7.59 3.23
C GLY A 20 14.07 8.59 3.88
N ILE A 21 14.12 9.85 3.42
CA ILE A 21 14.95 10.91 4.00
C ILE A 21 14.03 12.06 4.48
N GLY A 22 14.03 12.30 5.79
CA GLY A 22 13.28 13.41 6.38
C GLY A 22 13.97 14.76 6.16
N LYS A 23 13.19 15.84 6.05
CA LYS A 23 13.67 17.21 5.84
C LYS A 23 14.53 17.76 6.99
N TYR A 24 14.23 17.35 8.23
CA TYR A 24 14.92 17.83 9.42
C TYR A 24 15.88 16.79 10.02
N SER A 25 17.01 17.27 10.52
CA SER A 25 17.99 16.48 11.28
C SER A 25 17.47 16.03 12.65
N ARG A 26 18.16 15.07 13.27
CA ARG A 26 17.80 14.51 14.58
C ARG A 26 17.74 15.57 15.69
N SER A 27 18.68 16.51 15.71
CA SER A 27 18.75 17.57 16.74
C SER A 27 17.58 18.55 16.62
N LYS A 28 17.26 19.01 15.40
CA LYS A 28 16.08 19.88 15.18
C LYS A 28 14.77 19.17 15.54
N MET A 29 14.68 17.87 15.24
CA MET A 29 13.54 17.04 15.63
C MET A 29 13.43 16.81 17.14
N TYR A 30 14.56 16.74 17.86
CA TYR A 30 14.60 16.62 19.31
C TYR A 30 13.94 17.83 19.99
N HIS A 31 14.26 19.05 19.54
CA HIS A 31 13.62 20.27 20.02
C HIS A 31 12.16 20.38 19.60
N LYS A 32 11.85 20.16 18.31
CA LYS A 32 10.49 20.27 17.76
C LYS A 32 9.49 19.26 18.36
N ARG A 33 9.97 18.07 18.77
CA ARG A 33 9.12 17.08 19.45
C ARG A 33 8.90 17.39 20.94
N GLY A 34 9.59 18.39 21.49
CA GLY A 34 9.57 18.70 22.92
C GLY A 34 10.21 17.61 23.77
N LEU A 35 11.02 16.73 23.17
CA LEU A 35 11.67 15.62 23.89
C LEU A 35 12.63 16.15 24.96
N TRP A 36 13.24 17.30 24.73
CA TRP A 36 14.06 18.00 25.72
C TRP A 36 13.26 18.34 26.99
N ALA A 37 12.06 18.90 26.85
CA ALA A 37 11.22 19.28 27.97
C ALA A 37 10.70 18.05 28.72
N ILE A 38 10.35 16.97 27.99
CA ILE A 38 9.95 15.69 28.60
C ILE A 38 11.12 15.06 29.36
N LYS A 39 12.33 15.12 28.79
CA LYS A 39 13.54 14.61 29.43
C LYS A 39 13.85 15.37 30.72
N VAL A 40 13.72 16.70 30.73
CA VAL A 40 13.88 17.52 31.95
C VAL A 40 12.83 17.15 33.00
N LYS A 41 11.55 17.02 32.60
CA LYS A 41 10.47 16.64 33.50
C LYS A 41 10.62 15.24 34.10
N ASN A 42 11.29 14.33 33.39
CA ASN A 42 11.54 12.96 33.82
C ASN A 42 12.97 12.75 34.38
N GLY A 43 13.57 13.79 34.97
CA GLY A 43 14.86 13.66 35.66
C GLY A 43 16.03 13.25 34.76
N GLY A 44 16.02 13.65 33.49
CA GLY A 44 17.08 13.32 32.52
C GLY A 44 16.85 12.03 31.73
N VAL A 45 15.77 11.27 31.98
CA VAL A 45 15.50 10.00 31.30
C VAL A 45 14.33 10.13 30.32
N LEU A 46 14.50 9.62 29.10
CA LEU A 46 13.40 9.54 28.13
C LEU A 46 12.44 8.42 28.56
N PRO A 47 11.11 8.64 28.50
CA PRO A 47 10.14 7.59 28.81
C PRO A 47 10.39 6.36 27.93
N ARG A 48 10.76 5.24 28.56
CA ARG A 48 10.84 3.93 27.89
C ARG A 48 9.49 3.26 27.98
N HIS A 49 9.06 2.69 26.86
CA HIS A 49 7.87 1.85 26.82
C HIS A 49 8.35 0.42 26.75
N ASP A 50 8.81 -0.10 27.88
CA ASP A 50 9.21 -1.50 27.96
C ASP A 50 7.99 -2.38 27.65
N PRO A 51 8.16 -3.43 26.83
CA PRO A 51 7.05 -4.32 26.51
C PRO A 51 6.54 -4.94 27.80
N LYS A 52 5.26 -4.67 28.11
CA LYS A 52 4.57 -5.31 29.24
C LYS A 52 4.76 -6.81 29.12
N PRO A 53 5.17 -7.53 30.18
CA PRO A 53 5.35 -8.98 30.12
C PRO A 53 4.07 -9.59 29.57
N LYS A 54 4.20 -10.31 28.44
CA LYS A 54 3.05 -11.01 27.85
C LYS A 54 2.55 -12.00 28.91
N PRO A 55 1.23 -12.06 29.16
CA PRO A 55 0.66 -13.11 30.00
C PRO A 55 1.20 -14.46 29.55
N GLN A 56 1.62 -15.30 30.50
CA GLN A 56 2.10 -16.64 30.20
C GLN A 56 1.01 -17.37 29.40
N ALA A 57 1.30 -17.69 28.14
CA ALA A 57 0.37 -18.44 27.31
C ALA A 57 0.15 -19.82 27.96
N PRO A 58 -1.08 -20.36 27.95
CA PRO A 58 -1.35 -21.69 28.48
C PRO A 58 -0.44 -22.72 27.80
N SER A 59 0.10 -23.66 28.59
CA SER A 59 1.01 -24.70 28.11
C SER A 59 0.38 -25.46 26.93
N GLN A 60 0.94 -25.29 25.74
CA GLN A 60 0.47 -26.01 24.55
C GLN A 60 0.80 -27.49 24.73
N LYS A 61 -0.24 -28.35 24.75
CA LYS A 61 -0.04 -29.81 24.78
C LYS A 61 0.74 -30.23 23.53
N PRO A 62 1.74 -31.11 23.64
CA PRO A 62 2.51 -31.55 22.49
C PRO A 62 1.58 -32.21 21.45
N PRO A 63 1.82 -31.98 20.14
CA PRO A 63 1.05 -32.66 19.10
C PRO A 63 1.28 -34.17 19.20
N LYS A 64 0.20 -34.96 19.05
CA LYS A 64 0.26 -36.43 19.09
C LYS A 64 1.07 -37.02 17.93
N PHE A 65 1.21 -36.28 16.83
CA PHE A 65 1.81 -36.74 15.59
C PHE A 65 3.15 -36.03 15.34
N TYR A 66 4.22 -36.81 15.20
CA TYR A 66 5.55 -36.37 14.82
C TYR A 66 5.86 -36.86 13.40
N PRO A 67 6.11 -35.97 12.42
CA PRO A 67 6.57 -36.40 11.11
C PRO A 67 7.99 -37.00 11.23
N ALA A 68 8.30 -38.01 10.41
CA ALA A 68 9.63 -38.64 10.38
C ALA A 68 10.71 -37.71 9.79
N ASP A 69 10.31 -36.76 8.94
CA ASP A 69 11.18 -35.78 8.31
C ASP A 69 10.81 -34.35 8.72
N ASP A 70 11.84 -33.54 9.00
CA ASP A 70 11.67 -32.11 9.26
C ASP A 70 11.44 -31.33 7.96
N VAL A 71 10.19 -30.94 7.70
CA VAL A 71 9.85 -30.05 6.58
C VAL A 71 10.32 -28.63 6.88
N LYS A 72 11.33 -28.16 6.13
CA LYS A 72 11.85 -26.80 6.25
C LYS A 72 10.73 -25.77 6.01
N LYS A 73 10.51 -24.90 6.99
CA LYS A 73 9.55 -23.78 6.85
C LYS A 73 9.99 -22.85 5.72
N PRO A 74 9.09 -22.47 4.80
CA PRO A 74 9.42 -21.52 3.75
C PRO A 74 9.81 -20.17 4.37
N LEU A 75 10.79 -19.51 3.76
CA LEU A 75 11.25 -18.19 4.18
C LEU A 75 10.09 -17.18 4.11
N VAL A 76 9.99 -16.30 5.11
CA VAL A 76 8.95 -15.28 5.14
C VAL A 76 9.17 -14.28 4.01
N ASN A 77 8.34 -14.36 2.96
CA ASN A 77 8.34 -13.38 1.90
C ASN A 77 7.69 -12.07 2.40
N LYS A 78 8.47 -11.00 2.52
CA LYS A 78 7.99 -9.67 2.91
C LYS A 78 7.39 -8.88 1.73
N HIS A 79 7.40 -9.44 0.52
CA HIS A 79 6.85 -8.79 -0.66
C HIS A 79 5.33 -8.68 -0.55
N LYS A 80 4.84 -7.44 -0.54
CA LYS A 80 3.41 -7.14 -0.63
C LYS A 80 3.10 -6.69 -2.05
N PRO A 81 2.07 -7.25 -2.72
CA PRO A 81 1.67 -6.81 -4.04
C PRO A 81 1.25 -5.34 -3.95
N LYS A 82 1.94 -4.48 -4.70
CA LYS A 82 1.63 -3.05 -4.78
C LYS A 82 0.80 -2.80 -6.04
N PRO A 83 -0.20 -1.91 -5.98
CA PRO A 83 -0.91 -1.49 -7.19
C PRO A 83 0.08 -0.88 -8.18
N THR A 84 -0.19 -1.09 -9.46
CA THR A 84 0.65 -0.53 -10.54
C THR A 84 0.54 0.99 -10.52
N LYS A 85 1.66 1.69 -10.75
CA LYS A 85 1.67 3.16 -10.84
C LYS A 85 1.12 3.57 -12.19
N LEU A 86 0.17 4.50 -12.25
CA LEU A 86 -0.29 5.09 -13.51
C LEU A 86 0.81 5.93 -14.16
N ARG A 87 0.89 5.83 -15.50
CA ARG A 87 1.64 6.80 -16.31
C ARG A 87 0.86 8.10 -16.40
N ALA A 88 1.57 9.22 -16.41
CA ALA A 88 0.97 10.55 -16.41
C ALA A 88 0.09 10.82 -17.64
N SER A 89 0.37 10.17 -18.78
CA SER A 89 -0.43 10.31 -20.01
C SER A 89 -1.79 9.61 -19.96
N ILE A 90 -2.01 8.71 -19.00
CA ILE A 90 -3.25 7.95 -18.88
C ILE A 90 -4.14 8.69 -17.88
N THR A 91 -4.90 9.65 -18.39
CA THR A 91 -5.88 10.40 -17.60
C THR A 91 -7.29 9.84 -17.84
N PRO A 92 -8.19 9.92 -16.85
CA PRO A 92 -9.60 9.61 -17.06
C PRO A 92 -10.15 10.35 -18.30
N GLY A 93 -10.71 9.61 -19.25
CA GLY A 93 -11.19 10.14 -20.53
C GLY A 93 -10.23 9.93 -21.71
N THR A 94 -8.96 9.56 -21.49
CA THR A 94 -8.04 9.26 -22.61
C THR A 94 -8.52 8.07 -23.43
N VAL A 95 -8.34 8.16 -24.75
CA VAL A 95 -8.61 7.06 -25.69
C VAL A 95 -7.39 6.14 -25.75
N LEU A 96 -7.59 4.89 -25.37
CA LEU A 96 -6.61 3.82 -25.42
C LEU A 96 -6.88 2.91 -26.62
N ILE A 97 -5.82 2.47 -27.27
CA ILE A 97 -5.85 1.39 -28.26
C ILE A 97 -5.43 0.11 -27.57
N LEU A 98 -6.31 -0.90 -27.59
CA LEU A 98 -6.00 -2.20 -27.02
C LEU A 98 -5.07 -2.98 -27.96
N LEU A 99 -3.90 -3.40 -27.49
CA LEU A 99 -2.98 -4.20 -28.33
C LEU A 99 -3.22 -5.71 -28.20
N ALA A 100 -3.83 -6.14 -27.10
CA ALA A 100 -3.99 -7.56 -26.77
C ALA A 100 -5.41 -7.90 -26.26
N GLY A 101 -5.82 -9.14 -26.55
CA GLY A 101 -7.13 -9.70 -26.19
C GLY A 101 -8.15 -9.60 -27.32
N ARG A 102 -9.40 -9.97 -27.01
CA ARG A 102 -10.51 -10.04 -28.00
C ARG A 102 -10.80 -8.70 -28.70
N PHE A 103 -10.56 -7.58 -28.01
CA PHE A 103 -10.85 -6.24 -28.52
C PHE A 103 -9.61 -5.52 -29.03
N LYS A 104 -8.58 -6.26 -29.48
CA LYS A 104 -7.37 -5.69 -30.07
C LYS A 104 -7.68 -4.76 -31.25
N GLY A 105 -6.93 -3.67 -31.39
CA GLY A 105 -7.12 -2.63 -32.41
C GLY A 105 -8.27 -1.66 -32.15
N LYS A 106 -9.17 -1.94 -31.18
CA LYS A 106 -10.29 -1.04 -30.88
C LYS A 106 -9.83 0.14 -30.04
N ARG A 107 -10.42 1.31 -30.33
CA ARG A 107 -10.30 2.55 -29.55
C ARG A 107 -11.30 2.52 -28.39
N VAL A 108 -10.82 2.72 -27.18
CA VAL A 108 -11.59 2.52 -25.96
C VAL A 108 -11.27 3.60 -24.93
N VAL A 109 -12.26 4.09 -24.19
CA VAL A 109 -12.09 5.19 -23.23
C VAL A 109 -11.68 4.66 -21.86
N PHE A 110 -10.67 5.26 -21.26
CA PHE A 110 -10.24 4.97 -19.89
C PHE A 110 -11.12 5.71 -18.87
N LEU A 111 -11.57 5.03 -17.83
CA LEU A 111 -12.39 5.65 -16.77
C LEU A 111 -11.58 5.89 -15.50
N LYS A 112 -11.09 4.82 -14.88
CA LYS A 112 -10.33 4.89 -13.62
C LYS A 112 -9.50 3.64 -13.42
N GLN A 113 -8.49 3.74 -12.57
CA GLN A 113 -7.76 2.57 -12.10
C GLN A 113 -8.51 1.93 -10.92
N LEU A 114 -8.60 0.61 -10.93
CA LEU A 114 -9.18 -0.15 -9.83
C LEU A 114 -8.17 -0.35 -8.69
N PRO A 115 -8.63 -0.65 -7.46
CA PRO A 115 -7.74 -0.94 -6.33
C PRO A 115 -6.82 -2.15 -6.59
N SER A 116 -7.18 -3.02 -7.53
CA SER A 116 -6.34 -4.14 -7.98
C SER A 116 -5.19 -3.72 -8.91
N GLY A 117 -5.10 -2.46 -9.33
CA GLY A 117 -4.11 -1.94 -10.27
C GLY A 117 -4.48 -2.05 -11.76
N LEU A 118 -5.63 -2.65 -12.08
CA LEU A 118 -6.10 -2.80 -13.45
C LEU A 118 -6.88 -1.57 -13.91
N LEU A 119 -6.92 -1.35 -15.23
CA LEU A 119 -7.66 -0.25 -15.84
C LEU A 119 -9.14 -0.62 -16.03
N LEU A 120 -10.04 0.27 -15.60
CA LEU A 120 -11.44 0.25 -16.04
C LEU A 120 -11.53 0.94 -17.38
N VAL A 121 -11.98 0.20 -18.37
CA VAL A 121 -12.04 0.65 -19.75
C VAL A 121 -13.45 0.42 -20.26
N THR A 122 -13.98 1.40 -20.99
CA THR A 122 -15.30 1.33 -21.63
C THR A 122 -15.19 1.77 -23.08
N GLY A 123 -15.72 0.97 -24.00
CA GLY A 123 -16.03 1.48 -25.33
C GLY A 123 -17.50 1.86 -25.33
N PRO A 124 -17.90 2.94 -26.01
CA PRO A 124 -19.32 3.15 -26.28
C PRO A 124 -19.86 1.88 -26.96
N PHE A 125 -20.66 1.09 -26.24
CA PHE A 125 -21.01 -0.28 -26.64
C PHE A 125 -21.70 -0.30 -28.01
N LYS A 126 -22.51 0.72 -28.29
CA LYS A 126 -23.20 0.94 -29.56
C LYS A 126 -22.25 1.12 -30.76
N ILE A 127 -21.06 1.66 -30.54
CA ILE A 127 -20.10 1.98 -31.62
C ILE A 127 -19.09 0.84 -31.78
N ASN A 128 -18.44 0.45 -30.68
CA ASN A 128 -17.27 -0.41 -30.74
C ASN A 128 -17.55 -1.85 -30.25
N GLY A 129 -18.72 -2.13 -29.67
CA GLY A 129 -19.07 -3.43 -29.09
C GLY A 129 -18.16 -3.86 -27.93
N VAL A 130 -17.46 -2.90 -27.31
CA VAL A 130 -16.61 -3.15 -26.13
C VAL A 130 -17.40 -2.78 -24.88
N PRO A 131 -17.79 -3.73 -24.02
CA PRO A 131 -18.52 -3.42 -22.79
C PRO A 131 -17.58 -2.81 -21.74
N LEU A 132 -18.17 -2.33 -20.63
CA LEU A 132 -17.43 -2.00 -19.41
C LEU A 132 -16.66 -3.24 -18.95
N ARG A 133 -15.33 -3.17 -19.04
CA ARG A 133 -14.47 -4.33 -18.77
C ARG A 133 -13.28 -3.95 -17.91
N ARG A 134 -12.98 -4.83 -16.96
CA ARG A 134 -11.69 -4.87 -16.26
C ARG A 134 -10.72 -5.56 -17.19
N HIS A 135 -9.83 -4.81 -17.82
CA HIS A 135 -8.94 -5.41 -18.80
C HIS A 135 -7.67 -5.95 -18.12
N TRP A 136 -7.73 -7.22 -17.72
CA TRP A 136 -6.66 -7.96 -17.07
C TRP A 136 -5.35 -8.03 -17.88
N TYR A 137 -5.41 -7.85 -19.20
CA TYR A 137 -4.26 -7.96 -20.11
C TYR A 137 -3.51 -6.65 -20.38
N ILE A 138 -3.98 -5.52 -19.82
CA ILE A 138 -3.27 -4.24 -19.95
C ILE A 138 -2.49 -4.02 -18.65
N ASN A 139 -1.28 -4.56 -18.63
CA ASN A 139 -0.21 -3.77 -18.02
C ASN A 139 0.02 -2.59 -18.97
N GLN A 140 0.35 -1.40 -18.48
CA GLN A 140 0.44 -0.16 -19.29
C GLN A 140 1.34 -0.26 -20.51
N SER A 141 2.20 -1.26 -20.55
CA SER A 141 3.05 -1.67 -21.67
C SER A 141 2.28 -2.18 -22.90
N ARG A 142 1.01 -2.57 -22.77
CA ARG A 142 0.22 -3.25 -23.82
C ARG A 142 -0.96 -2.42 -24.36
N CYS A 143 -0.89 -1.11 -24.18
CA CYS A 143 -1.79 -0.14 -24.79
C CYS A 143 -0.98 0.96 -25.47
N LEU A 144 -1.43 1.41 -26.64
CA LEU A 144 -1.02 2.69 -27.22
C LEU A 144 -2.05 3.74 -26.81
N TRP A 145 -1.59 4.97 -26.55
CA TRP A 145 -2.42 6.12 -26.22
C TRP A 145 -2.19 7.17 -27.31
N CYS A 146 -3.28 7.78 -27.79
CA CYS A 146 -3.25 8.89 -28.73
C CYS A 146 -3.26 10.22 -27.98
#